data_AF-A0A2H0HQR4-F1
#
_entry.id   AF-A0A2H0HQR4-F1
#
_cell.length_a   1.000
_cell.length_b   1.000
_cell.length_c   1.000
_cell.angle_alpha   90.00
_cell.angle_beta   90.00
_cell.angle_gamma   90.00
#
_symmetry.space_group_name_H-M   'P 1'
#
loop_
_entity.id
_entity.type
_entity.pdbx_description
1 polymer ?
#
loop_
_entity_poly.entity_id
_entity_poly.type
_entity_poly.pdbx_seq_one_letter_code
_entity_poly.pdbx_strand_id
1 'polypeptide(L)' 'MAHGGDIDLMLELAEPVDNPALMAAQLSAKVSRAMHGRKVDVLISAANLMRLPIHDLAFKEGRLL' A
#
# COMPACT_ATOMS: atom_id res chain seq x y z
N MET A 1 -14.20 0.87 -21.57
CA MET A 1 -12.85 1.43 -21.76
C MET A 1 -12.80 2.75 -21.00
N ALA A 2 -12.01 3.01 -19.97
CA ALA A 2 -11.19 2.20 -19.07
C ALA A 2 -11.56 2.70 -17.66
N HIS A 3 -11.88 1.80 -16.71
CA HIS A 3 -12.06 2.23 -15.32
C HIS A 3 -10.69 2.69 -14.83
N GLY A 4 -10.48 4.01 -14.77
CA GLY A 4 -9.34 4.60 -14.07
C GLY A 4 -9.51 4.32 -12.58
N GLY A 5 -9.34 3.05 -12.19
CA GLY A 5 -9.65 2.56 -10.86
C GLY A 5 -8.67 3.08 -9.82
N ASP A 6 -9.05 2.90 -8.57
CA ASP A 6 -8.17 3.09 -7.43
C ASP A 6 -6.96 2.14 -7.58
N ILE A 7 -5.79 2.56 -7.09
CA ILE A 7 -4.57 1.76 -7.10
C ILE A 7 -4.33 1.28 -5.67
N ASP A 8 -4.41 -0.03 -5.45
CA ASP A 8 -4.02 -0.64 -4.19
C ASP A 8 -2.53 -1.00 -4.21
N LEU A 9 -1.79 -0.56 -3.21
CA LEU A 9 -0.36 -0.88 -3.03
C LEU A 9 -0.14 -1.47 -1.64
N MET A 10 0.61 -2.58 -1.57
CA MET A 10 1.14 -3.09 -0.32
C MET A 10 2.65 -2.88 -0.27
N LEU A 11 3.14 -2.31 0.82
CA LEU A 11 4.58 -2.19 1.10
C LEU A 11 4.98 -3.19 2.19
N GLU A 12 5.90 -4.10 1.86
CA GLU A 12 6.52 -5.02 2.82
C GLU A 12 7.85 -4.44 3.32
N LEU A 13 8.01 -4.37 4.63
CA LEU A 13 9.19 -3.83 5.31
C LEU A 13 9.71 -4.86 6.31
N ALA A 14 10.99 -5.20 6.21
CA ALA A 14 11.64 -6.10 7.15
C ALA A 14 11.84 -5.45 8.53
N GLU A 15 11.93 -4.12 8.59
CA GLU A 15 12.15 -3.36 9.81
C GLU A 15 10.82 -2.88 10.43
N PRO A 16 10.76 -2.71 11.77
CA PRO A 16 9.63 -2.09 12.44
C PRO A 16 9.31 -0.68 11.91
N VAL A 17 8.03 -0.33 11.88
CA VAL A 17 7.57 1.01 11.51
C VAL A 17 6.95 1.71 12.71
N ASP A 18 7.47 2.88 13.07
CA ASP A 18 7.00 3.66 14.23
C ASP A 18 5.60 4.27 14.02
N ASN A 19 5.35 4.81 12.81
CA ASN A 19 4.07 5.44 12.48
C ASN A 19 3.54 4.95 11.12
N PRO A 20 2.94 3.74 11.07
CA PRO A 20 2.51 3.12 9.82
C PRO A 20 1.40 3.91 9.12
N ALA A 21 0.50 4.54 9.87
CA ALA A 21 -0.58 5.35 9.30
C ALA A 21 -0.02 6.60 8.59
N LEU A 22 0.93 7.30 9.21
CA LEU A 22 1.58 8.46 8.57
C LEU A 22 2.38 8.04 7.34
N MET A 23 3.12 6.93 7.41
CA MET A 23 3.87 6.41 6.27
C MET A 23 2.94 6.05 5.10
N ALA A 24 1.85 5.34 5.38
CA ALA A 24 0.85 4.98 4.37
C ALA A 24 0.25 6.23 3.70
N ALA A 25 -0.14 7.23 4.49
CA ALA A 25 -0.70 8.48 3.99
C ALA A 25 0.30 9.27 3.13
N GLN A 26 1.56 9.36 3.57
CA GLN A 26 2.62 10.02 2.81
C GLN A 26 2.91 9.31 1.49
N LEU A 27 2.93 7.97 1.49
CA LEU A 27 3.17 7.20 0.27
C LEU A 27 1.98 7.31 -0.69
N SER A 28 0.75 7.16 -0.19
CA SER A 28 -0.48 7.36 -0.97
C SER A 28 -0.48 8.72 -1.68
N ALA A 29 -0.20 9.81 -0.95
CA ALA A 29 -0.16 11.15 -1.52
C ALA A 29 0.96 11.33 -2.57
N LYS A 30 2.14 10.73 -2.35
CA LYS A 30 3.26 10.79 -3.32
C LYS A 30 2.92 10.04 -4.61
N VAL A 31 2.44 8.80 -4.49
CA VAL A 31 2.09 7.96 -5.65
C VAL A 31 0.88 8.53 -6.39
N SER A 32 -0.14 9.01 -5.67
CA SER A 32 -1.31 9.65 -6.26
C SER A 32 -0.91 10.81 -7.18
N ARG A 33 0.00 11.68 -6.73
CA ARG A 33 0.53 12.77 -7.57
C ARG A 33 1.29 12.25 -8.79
N ALA A 34 2.09 11.21 -8.64
CA ALA A 34 2.79 10.57 -9.77
C ALA A 34 1.81 9.91 -10.76
N MET A 35 0.65 9.49 -10.29
CA MET A 35 -0.43 8.86 -11.05
C MET A 35 -1.52 9.86 -11.47
N HIS A 36 -1.16 11.13 -11.66
CA HIS A 36 -2.05 12.21 -12.12
C HIS A 36 -3.32 12.40 -11.27
N GLY A 37 -3.20 12.25 -9.95
CA GLY A 37 -4.29 12.46 -9.00
C GLY A 37 -5.22 11.25 -8.83
N ARG A 38 -4.87 10.08 -9.39
CA ARG A 38 -5.61 8.84 -9.11
C ARG A 38 -5.55 8.50 -7.63
N LYS A 39 -6.65 7.97 -7.09
CA LYS A 39 -6.70 7.47 -5.71
C LYS A 39 -5.77 6.27 -5.55
N VAL A 40 -5.00 6.27 -4.47
CA VAL A 40 -4.05 5.21 -4.14
C VAL A 40 -4.29 4.81 -2.70
N ASP A 41 -4.65 3.57 -2.47
CA ASP A 41 -4.80 3.00 -1.13
C ASP A 41 -3.53 2.20 -0.80
N VAL A 42 -2.94 2.46 0.38
CA VAL A 42 -1.66 1.87 0.79
C VAL A 42 -1.83 1.02 2.03
N LEU A 43 -1.41 -0.24 1.93
CA LEU A 43 -1.31 -1.20 3.03
C LEU A 43 0.17 -1.37 3.43
N ILE A 44 0.47 -1.38 4.73
CA ILE A 44 1.83 -1.57 5.26
C ILE A 44 1.91 -2.93 5.96
N SER A 45 2.87 -3.76 5.55
CA SER A 45 3.29 -4.96 6.26
C SER A 45 4.68 -4.74 6.84
N ALA A 46 4.83 -4.85 8.15
CA ALA A 46 6.10 -4.65 8.83
C ALA A 46 6.26 -5.58 10.03
N ALA A 47 7.49 -5.79 10.50
CA ALA A 47 7.81 -6.76 11.55
C ALA A 47 7.06 -6.53 12.89
N ASN A 48 6.71 -5.28 13.21
CA ASN A 48 5.98 -4.91 14.42
C ASN A 48 4.46 -4.82 14.22
N LEU A 49 3.94 -5.15 13.04
CA LEU A 49 2.51 -5.06 12.72
C LEU A 49 1.87 -6.45 12.66
N MET A 50 0.62 -6.52 13.09
CA MET A 50 -0.16 -7.75 12.97
C MET A 50 -0.44 -8.05 11.51
N ARG A 51 -0.11 -9.27 11.08
CA ARG A 51 -0.52 -9.77 9.77
C ARG A 51 -2.01 -10.13 9.80
N LEU A 52 -2.78 -9.39 9.02
CA LEU A 52 -4.22 -9.59 8.81
C LEU A 52 -4.51 -10.33 7.48
N PRO A 53 -5.67 -10.97 7.30
CA PRO A 53 -6.02 -11.70 6.08
C PRO A 53 -5.90 -10.89 4.78
N ILE A 54 -6.09 -9.57 4.84
CA ILE A 54 -5.88 -8.68 3.68
C ILE A 54 -4.43 -8.69 3.19
N HIS A 55 -3.44 -8.89 4.07
CA HIS A 55 -2.04 -9.04 3.67
C HIS A 55 -1.84 -10.35 2.91
N ASP A 56 -2.44 -11.44 3.38
CA ASP A 56 -2.34 -12.74 2.71
C ASP A 56 -2.95 -12.69 1.31
N LEU A 57 -4.10 -12.03 1.16
CA LEU A 57 -4.70 -11.79 -0.13
C LEU A 57 -3.79 -10.95 -1.04
N ALA A 58 -3.24 -9.84 -0.50
CA ALA A 58 -2.34 -8.97 -1.24
C ALA A 58 -1.02 -9.68 -1.65
N PHE A 59 -0.47 -10.56 -0.81
CA PHE A 59 0.70 -11.38 -1.16
C PHE A 59 0.39 -12.42 -2.23
N LYS A 60 -0.82 -12.97 -2.22
CA LYS A 60 -1.24 -14.03 -3.14
C LYS A 60 -1.65 -13.49 -4.52
N GLU A 61 -2.37 -12.39 -4.54
CA GLU A 61 -2.99 -11.82 -5.75
C GLU A 61 -2.22 -10.61 -6.29
N GLY A 62 -1.40 -9.98 -5.43
CA GLY A 62 -0.59 -8.84 -5.81
C GLY A 62 0.48 -9.20 -6.85
N ARG A 63 0.91 -8.17 -7.58
CA ARG A 63 2.04 -8.26 -8.51
C ARG A 63 3.20 -7.46 -7.94
N LEU A 64 4.36 -8.10 -7.82
CA LEU A 64 5.61 -7.41 -7.49
C LEU A 64 5.96 -6.42 -8.61
N LEU A 65 6.30 -5.20 -8.21
CA LEU A 65 6.72 -4.10 -9.08
C LEU A 65 8.25 -4.03 -9.18
#